data_AF-A0A812AYZ9-F1
#
_entry.id   AF-A0A812AYZ9-F1
#
_cell.length_a   1.000
_cell.length_b   1.000
_cell.length_c   1.000
_cell.angle_alpha   90.00
_cell.angle_beta   90.00
_cell.angle_gamma   90.00
#
_symmetry.space_group_name_H-M   'P 1'
#
loop_
_entity.id
_entity.type
_entity.pdbx_description
1 polymer ?
#
loop_
_entity_poly.entity_id
_entity_poly.type
_entity_poly.pdbx_seq_one_letter_code
_entity_poly.pdbx_strand_id
1 'polypeptide(L)'
;MLFDYIYKQSCRTNKVLDFHLPHQLLEMMDHCLHVDSEPRDLEQILSDCKETLRYCVRTGHPRFLNQLSSGLDIIGLAGEWLIATVNTNMFTYEVAPVFTIMESEVLERMRNIIGWENGDGIFSPGGAISNLYGVLTARHYACPDIKEKGLLGMKQIVLFASEQVCRDFISFLIVI
;
A
#
# COMPACT_ATOMS: atom_id res chain seq x y z
N MET A 1 17.65 -3.42 -17.38
CA MET A 1 17.00 -2.16 -16.95
C MET A 1 16.70 -2.18 -15.45
N LEU A 2 15.76 -3.01 -14.98
CA LEU A 2 15.37 -3.03 -13.55
C LEU A 2 16.52 -3.35 -12.59
N PHE A 3 17.34 -4.36 -12.87
CA PHE A 3 18.53 -4.67 -12.07
C PHE A 3 19.52 -3.50 -11.97
N ASP A 4 19.74 -2.76 -13.06
CA ASP A 4 20.60 -1.57 -13.05
C ASP A 4 19.98 -0.46 -12.18
N TYR A 5 18.66 -0.27 -12.24
CA TYR A 5 17.96 0.67 -11.38
C TYR A 5 18.05 0.29 -9.89
N ILE A 6 17.87 -0.99 -9.55
CA ILE A 6 18.01 -1.56 -8.19
C ILE A 6 19.43 -1.31 -7.67
N TYR A 7 20.46 -1.63 -8.47
CA TYR A 7 21.85 -1.39 -8.10
C TYR A 7 22.13 0.10 -7.86
N LYS A 8 21.59 0.97 -8.72
CA LYS A 8 21.76 2.42 -8.61
C LYS A 8 20.97 3.03 -7.45
N GLN A 9 19.95 2.37 -6.90
CA GLN A 9 19.18 2.90 -5.77
C GLN A 9 20.03 3.05 -4.51
N SER A 10 20.87 2.06 -4.18
CA SER A 10 21.69 2.08 -2.97
C SER A 10 22.99 2.91 -3.10
N CYS A 11 23.30 3.37 -4.31
CA CYS A 11 24.53 4.11 -4.61
C CYS A 11 24.44 5.58 -4.18
N ARG A 12 25.22 5.96 -3.15
CA ARG A 12 25.21 7.29 -2.51
C ARG A 12 25.67 8.45 -3.41
N THR A 13 26.31 8.17 -4.54
CA THR A 13 26.74 9.20 -5.52
C THR A 13 25.61 9.60 -6.45
N ASN A 14 24.53 8.80 -6.54
CA ASN A 14 23.37 9.12 -7.36
C ASN A 14 22.45 10.11 -6.65
N LYS A 15 21.71 10.89 -7.44
CA LYS A 15 20.65 11.75 -6.91
C LYS A 15 19.50 10.89 -6.37
N VAL A 16 18.91 11.30 -5.24
CA VAL A 16 17.66 10.72 -4.70
C VAL A 16 16.50 10.93 -5.69
N LEU A 17 16.44 12.10 -6.31
CA LEU A 17 15.47 12.49 -7.32
C LEU A 17 16.14 13.50 -8.26
N ASP A 18 15.92 13.34 -9.57
CA ASP A 18 16.15 14.42 -10.52
C ASP A 18 14.87 15.25 -10.61
N PHE A 19 14.81 16.34 -9.82
CA PHE A 19 13.57 17.08 -9.60
C PHE A 19 13.21 17.94 -10.80
N HIS A 20 11.94 17.86 -11.21
CA HIS A 20 11.31 18.66 -12.25
C HIS A 20 9.89 19.03 -11.79
N LEU A 21 9.41 20.21 -12.19
CA LEU A 21 8.04 20.63 -11.94
C LEU A 21 7.06 19.83 -12.82
N PRO A 22 5.77 19.70 -12.45
CA PRO A 22 4.81 18.90 -13.22
C PRO A 22 4.72 19.27 -14.70
N HIS A 23 4.71 20.57 -15.04
CA HIS A 23 4.68 21.01 -16.44
C HIS A 23 5.96 20.64 -17.20
N GLN A 24 7.12 20.68 -16.54
CA GLN A 24 8.39 20.28 -17.14
C GLN A 24 8.40 18.77 -17.44
N LEU A 25 7.91 17.94 -16.51
CA LEU A 25 7.79 16.50 -16.75
C LEU A 25 6.80 16.17 -17.87
N LEU A 26 5.67 16.87 -17.93
CA LEU A 26 4.70 16.70 -19.01
C LEU A 26 5.32 17.03 -20.37
N GLU A 27 6.07 18.14 -20.48
CA GLU A 27 6.77 18.50 -21.72
C GLU A 27 7.90 17.50 -22.05
N MET A 28 8.67 17.07 -21.06
CA MET A 28 9.83 16.17 -21.24
C MET A 28 9.44 14.72 -21.51
N MET A 29 8.29 14.27 -20.99
CA MET A 29 7.79 12.90 -21.11
C MET A 29 6.52 12.82 -21.98
N ASP A 30 6.20 13.85 -22.75
CA ASP A 30 5.00 13.91 -23.60
C ASP A 30 4.88 12.66 -24.48
N HIS A 31 6.00 12.28 -25.10
CA HIS A 31 6.10 11.08 -25.92
C HIS A 31 5.83 9.80 -25.13
N CYS A 32 6.23 9.70 -23.85
CA CYS A 32 5.99 8.49 -23.03
C CYS A 32 4.57 8.44 -22.44
N LEU A 33 3.96 9.60 -22.15
CA LEU A 33 2.72 9.70 -21.38
C LEU A 33 1.46 9.75 -22.26
N HIS A 34 1.59 10.11 -23.53
CA HIS A 34 0.46 10.12 -24.47
C HIS A 34 0.02 8.69 -24.83
N VAL A 35 -1.27 8.41 -24.70
CA VAL A 35 -1.88 7.12 -25.07
C VAL A 35 -2.47 7.24 -26.47
N ASP A 36 -1.76 6.67 -27.44
CA ASP A 36 -2.15 6.68 -28.85
C ASP A 36 -3.20 5.60 -29.17
N SER A 37 -3.92 5.77 -30.28
CA SER A 37 -4.85 4.75 -30.79
C SER A 37 -4.13 3.52 -31.35
N GLU A 38 -2.93 3.72 -31.90
CA GLU A 38 -2.11 2.66 -32.48
C GLU A 38 -1.16 2.08 -31.42
N PRO A 39 -0.93 0.76 -31.42
CA PRO A 39 0.01 0.15 -30.48
C PRO A 39 1.45 0.56 -30.80
N ARG A 40 2.25 0.68 -29.75
CA ARG A 40 3.70 0.90 -29.85
C ARG A 40 4.44 -0.42 -29.84
N ASP A 41 5.60 -0.45 -30.49
CA ASP A 41 6.47 -1.63 -30.44
C ASP A 41 7.11 -1.82 -29.05
N LEU A 42 7.62 -3.03 -28.81
CA LEU A 42 8.22 -3.39 -27.53
C LEU A 42 9.50 -2.59 -27.22
N GLU A 43 10.24 -2.12 -28.23
CA GLU A 43 11.46 -1.34 -28.02
C GLU A 43 11.12 0.04 -27.45
N GLN A 44 10.07 0.67 -27.98
CA GLN A 44 9.53 1.91 -27.46
C GLN A 44 9.02 1.75 -26.02
N ILE A 45 8.26 0.69 -25.71
CA ILE A 45 7.80 0.43 -24.34
C ILE A 45 8.97 0.25 -23.37
N LEU A 46 10.04 -0.43 -23.79
CA LEU A 46 11.26 -0.56 -22.98
C LEU A 46 11.99 0.78 -22.81
N SER A 47 11.95 1.66 -23.81
CA SER A 47 12.47 3.02 -23.70
C SER A 47 11.66 3.84 -22.69
N ASP A 48 10.34 3.81 -22.80
CA ASP A 48 9.40 4.52 -21.91
C ASP A 48 9.57 4.06 -20.45
N CYS A 49 9.82 2.77 -20.22
CA CYS A 49 10.13 2.23 -18.90
C CYS A 49 11.46 2.77 -18.33
N LYS A 50 12.52 2.89 -19.15
CA LYS A 50 13.80 3.46 -18.71
C LYS A 50 13.65 4.93 -18.32
N GLU A 51 12.88 5.66 -19.11
CA GLU A 51 12.61 7.08 -18.90
C GLU A 51 11.76 7.31 -17.65
N THR A 52 10.72 6.50 -17.44
CA THR A 52 9.92 6.49 -16.22
C THR A 52 10.82 6.31 -14.98
N LEU A 53 11.66 5.28 -14.97
CA LEU A 53 12.58 5.02 -13.85
C LEU A 53 13.60 6.16 -13.61
N ARG A 54 13.96 6.92 -14.66
CA ARG A 54 14.90 8.04 -14.52
C ARG A 54 14.34 9.17 -13.66
N TYR A 55 13.05 9.46 -13.80
CA TYR A 55 12.38 10.56 -13.11
C TYR A 55 11.64 10.14 -11.85
N CYS A 56 11.50 8.83 -11.59
CA CYS A 56 11.00 8.33 -10.30
C CYS A 56 11.95 8.68 -9.13
N VAL A 57 11.35 8.94 -7.96
CA VAL A 57 12.09 9.08 -6.70
C VAL A 57 12.72 7.73 -6.33
N ARG A 58 14.00 7.75 -5.94
CA ARG A 58 14.70 6.57 -5.41
C ARG A 58 14.39 6.37 -3.93
N THR A 59 13.23 5.77 -3.63
CA THR A 59 12.75 5.54 -2.25
C THR A 59 13.63 4.60 -1.41
N GLY A 60 14.42 3.73 -2.03
CA GLY A 60 15.41 2.90 -1.32
C GLY A 60 16.80 3.51 -1.22
N HIS A 61 16.98 4.78 -1.62
CA HIS A 61 18.24 5.45 -1.45
C HIS A 61 18.56 5.70 0.03
N PRO A 62 19.79 5.46 0.53
CA PRO A 62 20.13 5.60 1.95
C PRO A 62 19.96 7.02 2.54
N ARG A 63 19.79 8.01 1.66
CA ARG A 63 19.55 9.43 2.02
C ARG A 63 18.11 9.88 1.73
N PHE A 64 17.22 8.96 1.38
CA PHE A 64 15.79 9.25 1.26
C PHE A 64 15.13 9.10 2.64
N LEU A 65 14.79 10.24 3.27
CA LEU A 65 14.23 10.29 4.62
C LEU A 65 12.86 11.02 4.64
N ASN A 66 12.20 11.09 3.49
CA ASN A 66 10.98 11.88 3.34
C ASN A 66 9.72 11.15 3.85
N GLN A 67 9.75 9.82 3.90
CA GLN A 67 8.60 8.98 4.23
C GLN A 67 8.96 7.99 5.33
N LEU A 68 7.95 7.56 6.08
CA LEU A 68 8.09 6.49 7.07
C LEU A 68 8.48 5.16 6.41
N SER A 69 7.97 4.90 5.21
CA SER A 69 8.35 3.76 4.38
C SER A 69 9.51 4.15 3.46
N SER A 70 10.66 3.52 3.67
CA SER A 70 11.86 3.73 2.87
C SER A 70 12.67 2.44 2.79
N GLY A 71 13.66 2.41 1.91
CA GLY A 71 14.45 1.21 1.65
C GLY A 71 13.92 0.38 0.48
N LEU A 72 14.72 -0.61 0.08
CA LEU A 72 14.38 -1.59 -0.93
C LEU A 72 14.88 -2.95 -0.45
N ASP A 73 13.97 -3.75 0.11
CA ASP A 73 14.27 -5.12 0.52
C ASP A 73 14.21 -6.05 -0.70
N ILE A 74 15.30 -6.79 -0.95
CA ILE A 74 15.43 -7.62 -2.14
C ILE A 74 14.50 -8.83 -2.10
N ILE A 75 14.21 -9.36 -0.92
CA ILE A 75 13.30 -10.49 -0.75
C ILE A 75 11.86 -10.03 -0.94
N GLY A 76 11.50 -8.87 -0.38
CA GLY A 76 10.22 -8.20 -0.61
C GLY A 76 9.98 -7.93 -2.09
N LEU A 77 10.96 -7.38 -2.81
CA LEU A 77 10.86 -7.16 -4.25
C LEU A 77 10.66 -8.47 -5.05
N ALA A 78 11.38 -9.54 -4.69
CA ALA A 78 11.19 -10.85 -5.31
C ALA A 78 9.78 -11.40 -5.04
N GLY A 79 9.25 -11.18 -3.83
CA GLY A 79 7.87 -11.47 -3.47
C GLY A 79 6.88 -10.72 -4.36
N GLU A 80 7.06 -9.41 -4.53
CA GLU A 80 6.21 -8.59 -5.42
C GLU A 80 6.21 -9.10 -6.87
N TRP A 81 7.38 -9.48 -7.41
CA TRP A 81 7.45 -10.08 -8.75
C TRP A 81 6.73 -11.43 -8.83
N LEU A 82 6.83 -12.25 -7.78
CA LEU A 82 6.10 -13.51 -7.69
C LEU A 82 4.58 -13.26 -7.64
N ILE A 83 4.11 -12.34 -6.80
CA ILE A 83 2.69 -12.01 -6.68
C ILE A 83 2.15 -11.46 -8.01
N ALA A 84 2.87 -10.55 -8.65
CA ALA A 84 2.51 -10.02 -9.97
C ALA A 84 2.47 -11.10 -11.06
N THR A 85 3.33 -12.12 -10.97
CA THR A 85 3.33 -13.26 -11.89
C THR A 85 2.10 -14.16 -11.68
N VAL A 86 1.70 -14.37 -10.42
CA VAL A 86 0.54 -15.22 -10.09
C VAL A 86 -0.78 -14.51 -10.38
N ASN A 87 -0.87 -13.20 -10.12
CA ASN A 87 -2.02 -12.35 -10.44
C ASN A 87 -3.39 -12.93 -10.01
N THR A 88 -3.48 -13.40 -8.75
CA THR A 88 -4.72 -13.95 -8.15
C THR A 88 -5.32 -12.99 -7.10
N ASN A 89 -6.51 -13.32 -6.61
CA ASN A 89 -7.23 -12.55 -5.59
C ASN A 89 -7.33 -13.31 -4.26
N MET A 90 -7.39 -12.58 -3.14
CA MET A 90 -7.42 -13.15 -1.78
C MET A 90 -8.81 -13.49 -1.22
N PHE A 91 -9.87 -13.55 -2.06
CA PHE A 91 -11.25 -13.67 -1.55
C PHE A 91 -11.66 -15.10 -1.15
N THR A 92 -11.10 -16.14 -1.75
CA THR A 92 -11.41 -17.55 -1.40
C THR A 92 -10.17 -18.43 -1.48
N TYR A 93 -10.20 -19.51 -0.71
CA TYR A 93 -9.17 -20.55 -0.73
C TYR A 93 -9.02 -21.21 -2.11
N GLU A 94 -10.09 -21.32 -2.89
CA GLU A 94 -10.06 -21.98 -4.21
C GLU A 94 -9.13 -21.27 -5.22
N VAL A 95 -9.09 -19.94 -5.18
CA VAL A 95 -8.29 -19.14 -6.13
C VAL A 95 -6.92 -18.74 -5.57
N ALA A 96 -6.72 -18.78 -4.25
CA ALA A 96 -5.48 -18.39 -3.59
C ALA A 96 -5.07 -19.33 -2.43
N PRO A 97 -5.03 -20.66 -2.63
CA PRO A 97 -4.90 -21.63 -1.53
C PRO A 97 -3.63 -21.44 -0.71
N VAL A 98 -2.51 -21.20 -1.39
CA VAL A 98 -1.21 -20.99 -0.73
C VAL A 98 -1.20 -19.67 0.05
N PHE A 99 -1.69 -18.58 -0.56
CA PHE A 99 -1.64 -17.26 0.06
C PHE A 99 -2.62 -17.11 1.22
N THR A 100 -3.79 -17.76 1.19
CA THR A 100 -4.72 -17.80 2.32
C THR A 100 -4.10 -18.48 3.55
N ILE A 101 -3.36 -19.58 3.35
CA ILE A 101 -2.64 -20.25 4.45
C ILE A 101 -1.49 -19.38 4.94
N MET A 102 -0.71 -18.78 4.03
CA MET A 102 0.38 -17.87 4.39
C MET A 102 -0.11 -16.67 5.22
N GLU A 103 -1.23 -16.05 4.82
CA GLU A 103 -1.83 -14.94 5.57
C GLU A 103 -2.21 -15.39 6.99
N SER A 104 -2.84 -16.56 7.13
CA SER A 104 -3.21 -17.12 8.43
C SER A 104 -2.00 -17.32 9.34
N GLU A 105 -0.91 -17.88 8.82
CA GLU A 105 0.35 -18.09 9.55
C GLU A 105 0.99 -16.77 9.98
N VAL A 106 1.07 -15.77 9.08
CA VAL A 106 1.65 -14.46 9.42
C VAL A 106 0.81 -13.76 10.49
N LEU A 107 -0.51 -13.78 10.37
CA LEU A 107 -1.41 -13.17 11.34
C LEU A 107 -1.30 -13.86 12.72
N GLU A 108 -1.22 -15.19 12.75
CA GLU A 108 -0.97 -15.93 13.99
C GLU A 108 0.37 -15.53 14.62
N ARG A 109 1.43 -15.46 13.81
CA ARG A 109 2.74 -15.04 14.30
C ARG A 109 2.72 -13.61 14.87
N MET A 110 2.01 -12.69 14.22
CA MET A 110 1.84 -11.32 14.70
C MET A 110 1.09 -11.28 16.04
N ARG A 111 0.00 -12.04 16.19
CA ARG A 111 -0.74 -12.16 17.47
C ARG A 111 0.14 -12.73 18.58
N ASN A 112 0.94 -13.74 18.27
CA ASN A 112 1.90 -14.32 19.22
C ASN A 112 2.97 -13.31 19.68
N ILE A 113 3.43 -12.42 18.80
CA ILE A 113 4.36 -11.33 19.17
C ILE A 113 3.69 -10.32 20.11
N ILE A 114 2.41 -10.01 19.90
CA ILE A 114 1.62 -9.13 20.77
C ILE A 114 1.35 -9.80 22.13
N GLY A 115 1.33 -11.13 22.19
CA GLY A 115 1.07 -11.91 23.40
C GLY A 115 -0.40 -12.34 23.55
N TRP A 116 -1.13 -12.47 22.44
CA TRP A 116 -2.52 -12.95 22.45
C TRP A 116 -2.59 -14.44 22.14
N GLU A 117 -3.28 -15.21 22.98
CA GLU A 117 -3.51 -16.64 22.76
C GLU A 117 -4.58 -16.92 21.70
N ASN A 118 -5.57 -16.03 21.59
CA ASN A 118 -6.67 -16.13 20.64
C ASN A 118 -6.87 -14.80 19.93
N GLY A 119 -7.34 -14.85 18.69
CA GLY A 119 -7.71 -13.64 17.95
C GLY A 119 -7.89 -13.92 16.47
N ASP A 120 -8.39 -12.90 15.78
CA ASP A 120 -8.62 -12.90 14.34
C ASP A 120 -8.00 -11.66 13.70
N GLY A 121 -7.86 -11.65 12.38
CA GLY A 121 -7.29 -10.53 11.64
C GLY A 121 -7.37 -10.70 10.13
N ILE A 122 -7.10 -9.62 9.42
CA ILE A 122 -7.03 -9.59 7.96
C ILE A 122 -6.03 -8.50 7.54
N PHE A 123 -5.30 -8.70 6.44
CA PHE A 123 -4.54 -7.61 5.85
C PHE A 123 -5.48 -6.63 5.14
N SER A 124 -5.29 -5.34 5.39
CA SER A 124 -6.04 -4.26 4.75
C SER A 124 -5.13 -3.38 3.90
N PRO A 125 -5.66 -2.67 2.89
CA PRO A 125 -4.88 -1.77 2.04
C PRO A 125 -4.52 -0.48 2.80
N GLY A 126 -3.53 -0.59 3.70
CA GLY A 126 -3.02 0.51 4.52
C GLY A 126 -3.64 0.59 5.92
N GLY A 127 -2.91 1.23 6.84
CA GLY A 127 -3.27 1.34 8.25
C GLY A 127 -4.51 2.18 8.54
N ALA A 128 -4.86 3.11 7.65
CA ALA A 128 -6.11 3.88 7.75
C ALA A 128 -7.35 2.95 7.72
N ILE A 129 -7.38 2.01 6.79
CA ILE A 129 -8.47 1.02 6.70
C ILE A 129 -8.41 0.03 7.87
N SER A 130 -7.22 -0.33 8.36
CA SER A 130 -7.10 -1.14 9.59
C SER A 130 -7.75 -0.44 10.79
N ASN A 131 -7.52 0.86 10.95
CA ASN A 131 -8.13 1.67 12.01
C ASN A 131 -9.66 1.71 11.87
N LEU A 132 -10.16 1.88 10.63
CA LEU A 132 -11.60 1.82 10.36
C LEU A 132 -12.17 0.45 10.76
N TYR A 133 -11.53 -0.65 10.38
CA TYR A 133 -11.96 -1.99 10.82
C TYR A 133 -11.98 -2.11 12.34
N GLY A 134 -10.98 -1.60 13.04
CA GLY A 134 -10.96 -1.58 14.51
C GLY A 134 -12.17 -0.86 15.11
N VAL A 135 -12.49 0.34 14.59
CA VAL A 135 -13.67 1.12 15.03
C VAL A 135 -14.97 0.40 14.69
N LEU A 136 -15.10 -0.14 13.48
CA LEU A 136 -16.30 -0.84 13.03
C LEU A 136 -16.56 -2.11 13.86
N THR A 137 -15.51 -2.87 14.17
CA THR A 137 -15.60 -4.07 15.03
C THR A 137 -16.01 -3.69 16.45
N ALA A 138 -15.42 -2.64 17.03
CA ALA A 138 -15.81 -2.14 18.35
C ALA A 138 -17.28 -1.66 18.38
N ARG A 139 -17.71 -0.92 17.35
CA ARG A 139 -19.10 -0.49 17.20
C ARG A 139 -20.05 -1.67 17.08
N HIS A 140 -19.73 -2.65 16.23
CA HIS A 140 -20.57 -3.82 16.03
C HIS A 140 -20.71 -4.65 17.31
N TYR A 141 -19.63 -4.79 18.08
CA TYR A 141 -19.66 -5.44 19.38
C TYR A 141 -20.54 -4.70 20.39
N ALA A 142 -20.41 -3.37 20.49
CA ALA A 142 -21.18 -2.56 21.45
C ALA A 142 -22.66 -2.37 21.06
N CYS A 143 -22.96 -2.28 19.77
CA CYS A 143 -24.29 -1.97 19.22
C CYS A 143 -24.52 -2.72 17.89
N PRO A 144 -24.76 -4.04 17.93
CA PRO A 144 -24.84 -4.88 16.73
C PRO A 144 -25.98 -4.47 15.78
N ASP A 145 -27.10 -4.02 16.35
CA ASP A 145 -28.31 -3.58 15.65
C ASP A 145 -28.08 -2.44 14.65
N ILE A 146 -27.02 -1.62 14.84
CA ILE A 146 -26.70 -0.48 13.96
C ILE A 146 -26.51 -0.93 12.51
N LYS A 147 -26.03 -2.16 12.29
CA LYS A 147 -25.80 -2.69 10.94
C LYS A 147 -27.10 -2.74 10.11
N GLU A 148 -28.23 -3.00 10.76
CA GLU A 148 -29.53 -3.15 10.11
C GLU A 148 -30.40 -1.89 10.26
N LYS A 149 -30.39 -1.28 11.45
CA LYS A 149 -31.27 -0.16 11.81
C LYS A 149 -30.66 1.21 11.53
N GLY A 150 -29.37 1.28 11.24
CA GLY A 150 -28.63 2.53 11.12
C GLY A 150 -28.48 3.24 12.47
N LEU A 151 -28.11 4.52 12.42
CA LEU A 151 -27.75 5.33 13.60
C LEU A 151 -28.91 6.18 14.14
N LEU A 152 -29.95 6.38 13.33
CA LEU A 152 -31.08 7.22 13.71
C LEU A 152 -31.83 6.62 14.89
N GLY A 153 -31.94 7.39 15.98
CA GLY A 153 -32.61 6.96 17.21
C GLY A 153 -31.75 6.13 18.16
N MET A 154 -30.46 5.92 17.84
CA MET A 154 -29.50 5.23 18.71
C MET A 154 -28.82 6.22 19.68
N LYS A 155 -28.25 5.70 20.78
CA LYS A 155 -27.43 6.51 21.68
C LYS A 155 -26.19 7.03 20.96
N GLN A 156 -25.81 8.27 21.24
CA GLN A 156 -24.61 8.87 20.67
C GLN A 156 -23.36 8.08 21.06
N ILE A 157 -22.59 7.68 20.06
CA ILE A 157 -21.30 7.00 20.23
C ILE A 157 -20.20 8.05 20.27
N VAL A 158 -19.25 7.88 21.19
CA VAL A 158 -18.11 8.78 21.37
C VAL A 158 -16.83 7.95 21.30
N LEU A 159 -15.88 8.39 20.47
CA LEU A 159 -14.51 7.85 20.43
C LEU A 159 -13.55 8.82 21.11
N PHE A 160 -12.55 8.27 21.79
CA PHE A 160 -11.44 9.03 22.37
C PHE A 160 -10.15 8.67 21.64
N ALA A 161 -9.34 9.67 21.33
CA ALA A 161 -8.02 9.51 20.74
C ALA A 161 -7.10 10.65 21.19
N SER A 162 -5.78 10.44 21.06
CA SER A 162 -4.78 11.49 21.28
C SER A 162 -4.95 12.63 20.27
N GLU A 163 -4.66 13.86 20.68
CA GLU A 163 -4.58 15.02 19.78
C GLU A 163 -3.54 14.83 18.66
N GLN A 164 -2.56 13.95 18.87
CA GLN A 164 -1.48 13.65 17.92
C GLN A 164 -1.73 12.38 17.09
N VAL A 165 -2.94 11.80 17.14
CA VAL A 165 -3.29 10.63 16.33
C VAL A 165 -3.19 10.93 14.84
N CYS A 166 -2.89 9.92 14.02
CA CYS A 166 -2.93 10.05 12.56
C CYS A 166 -4.29 10.62 12.13
N ARG A 167 -4.28 11.63 11.24
CA ARG A 167 -5.51 12.30 10.76
C ARG A 167 -6.51 11.34 10.13
N ASP A 168 -6.02 10.27 9.51
CA ASP A 168 -6.89 9.25 8.91
C ASP A 168 -7.82 8.60 9.94
N PHE A 169 -7.41 8.52 11.21
CA PHE A 169 -8.28 8.05 12.29
C PHE A 169 -9.52 8.96 12.47
N ILE A 170 -9.36 10.27 12.27
CA ILE A 170 -10.40 11.28 12.48
C ILE A 170 -11.35 11.34 11.28
N SER A 171 -10.84 11.13 10.07
CA SER A 171 -11.63 11.14 8.83
C SER A 171 -12.78 10.11 8.83
N PHE A 172 -12.70 9.06 9.65
CA PHE A 172 -13.73 8.03 9.76
C PHE A 172 -14.84 8.33 10.78
N LEU A 173 -14.79 9.47 11.49
CA LEU A 173 -15.86 9.89 12.40
C LEU A 173 -17.22 10.07 11.69
N ILE A 174 -17.23 10.31 10.37
CA ILE A 174 -18.45 10.41 9.56
C ILE A 174 -19.11 9.04 9.32
N VAL A 175 -18.35 7.95 9.47
CA VAL A 175 -18.83 6.56 9.26
C VAL A 175 -19.43 5.97 10.56
N ILE A 176 -19.28 6.68 11.68
CA ILE A 176 -19.78 6.30 13.02
C ILE A 176 -21.19 6.80 13.21
#